data_AF-A0A952UYC2-F1
#
_entry.id   AF-A0A952UYC2-F1
#
_cell.length_a   1.000
_cell.length_b   1.000
_cell.length_c   1.000
_cell.angle_alpha   90.00
_cell.angle_beta   90.00
_cell.angle_gamma   90.00
#
_symmetry.space_group_name_H-M   'P 1'
#
loop_
_entity.id
_entity.type
_entity.pdbx_description
1 polymer ?
#
loop_
_entity_poly.entity_id
_entity_poly.type
_entity_poly.pdbx_seq_one_letter_code
_entity_poly.pdbx_strand_id
1 'polypeptide(L)'
;MIGFEIGTRAGEELLRFVRALGQHRYVASRLLLVHAFAVDAAADDSIPEAAEWAKRVINAGADGVIDLASKDERLWRKATEAELAAVLRAFWGPDRAAASRLRAHLSRIDVKVDAAALPFDEGGEDDIFPVLVDAGWELLPLAHLDLDRHRGAIQAFDDFEVARFEEESAIPPLVSLHELPLLGPVELLAPFGPDGRTRAPFVLWQEGNETYLDYVLRGVLKVSKITLDDT
;
A
#
# COMPACT_ATOMS: atom_id res chain seq x y z
N MET A 1 -14.62 -1.82 6.05
CA MET A 1 -13.57 -2.39 5.21
C MET A 1 -13.68 -3.93 5.12
N ILE A 2 -13.44 -4.50 3.95
CA ILE A 2 -13.43 -5.94 3.65
C ILE A 2 -12.07 -6.28 3.04
N GLY A 3 -11.43 -7.36 3.50
CA GLY A 3 -10.17 -7.84 2.95
C GLY A 3 -10.39 -8.69 1.70
N PHE A 4 -9.68 -8.37 0.62
CA PHE A 4 -9.62 -9.16 -0.61
C PHE A 4 -8.26 -9.83 -0.73
N GLU A 5 -8.21 -11.15 -0.60
CA GLU A 5 -6.97 -11.91 -0.75
C GLU A 5 -6.57 -12.03 -2.23
N ILE A 6 -5.38 -11.53 -2.55
CA ILE A 6 -4.77 -11.68 -3.88
C ILE A 6 -3.96 -12.99 -3.95
N GLY A 7 -3.84 -13.75 -2.87
CA GLY A 7 -3.04 -14.97 -2.76
C GLY A 7 -1.55 -14.70 -2.58
N THR A 8 -0.72 -15.75 -2.59
CA THR A 8 0.73 -15.58 -2.49
C THR A 8 1.31 -15.09 -3.81
N ARG A 9 2.22 -14.11 -3.79
CA ARG A 9 2.72 -13.47 -5.03
C ARG A 9 4.22 -13.20 -4.99
N ALA A 10 4.85 -13.15 -6.15
CA ALA A 10 6.22 -12.68 -6.26
C ALA A 10 6.30 -11.15 -6.09
N GLY A 11 7.41 -10.63 -5.58
CA GLY A 11 7.58 -9.18 -5.36
C GLY A 11 7.35 -8.33 -6.60
N GLU A 12 7.82 -8.79 -7.76
CA GLU A 12 7.57 -8.11 -9.06
C GLU A 12 6.10 -8.12 -9.48
N GLU A 13 5.31 -9.12 -9.09
CA GLU A 13 3.86 -9.15 -9.33
C GLU A 13 3.16 -8.10 -8.46
N LEU A 14 3.50 -8.04 -7.18
CA LEU A 14 2.96 -7.04 -6.25
C LEU A 14 3.35 -5.61 -6.66
N LEU A 15 4.57 -5.39 -7.14
CA LEU A 15 4.97 -4.07 -7.66
C LEU A 15 4.16 -3.65 -8.89
N ARG A 16 3.85 -4.59 -9.80
CA ARG A 16 2.96 -4.32 -10.95
C ARG A 16 1.53 -4.06 -10.48
N PHE A 17 1.09 -4.74 -9.43
CA PHE A 17 -0.21 -4.54 -8.80
C PHE A 17 -0.37 -3.14 -8.22
N VAL A 18 0.56 -2.72 -7.35
CA VAL A 18 0.57 -1.38 -6.75
C VAL A 18 0.61 -0.27 -7.82
N ARG A 19 1.41 -0.44 -8.87
CA ARG A 19 1.45 0.53 -9.98
C ARG A 19 0.14 0.57 -10.75
N ALA A 20 -0.48 -0.58 -11.01
CA ALA A 20 -1.74 -0.65 -11.74
C ALA A 20 -2.89 -0.03 -10.95
N LEU A 21 -2.92 -0.18 -9.62
CA LEU A 21 -3.86 0.52 -8.75
C LEU A 21 -3.74 2.03 -8.94
N GLY A 22 -2.54 2.57 -8.78
CA GLY A 22 -2.32 4.02 -8.86
C GLY A 22 -2.60 4.64 -10.22
N GLN A 23 -2.30 3.92 -11.29
CA GLN A 23 -2.53 4.38 -12.66
C GLN A 23 -3.97 4.13 -13.14
N HIS A 24 -4.83 3.54 -12.31
CA HIS A 24 -6.18 3.20 -12.73
C HIS A 24 -7.03 4.45 -12.95
N ARG A 25 -7.78 4.50 -14.06
CA ARG A 25 -8.53 5.69 -14.49
C ARG A 25 -9.63 6.15 -13.52
N TYR A 26 -10.01 5.28 -12.58
CA TYR A 26 -11.04 5.56 -11.57
C TYR A 26 -10.45 6.11 -10.28
N VAL A 27 -9.12 6.20 -10.13
CA VAL A 27 -8.50 6.83 -8.96
C VAL A 27 -8.78 8.33 -8.98
N ALA A 28 -9.47 8.81 -7.97
CA ALA A 28 -9.76 10.22 -7.74
C ALA A 28 -8.70 10.89 -6.86
N SER A 29 -8.26 10.20 -5.82
CA SER A 29 -7.33 10.72 -4.82
C SER A 29 -6.45 9.59 -4.27
N ARG A 30 -5.37 9.97 -3.58
CA ARG A 30 -4.37 9.03 -3.03
C ARG A 30 -3.86 9.54 -1.71
N LEU A 31 -3.70 8.64 -0.75
CA LEU A 31 -2.95 8.86 0.46
C LEU A 31 -1.83 7.84 0.52
N LEU A 32 -0.63 8.25 0.09
CA LEU A 32 0.56 7.40 0.13
C LEU A 32 1.50 8.00 1.17
N LEU A 33 1.68 7.34 2.29
CA LEU A 33 2.54 7.74 3.38
C LEU A 33 3.72 6.77 3.48
N VAL A 34 4.93 7.32 3.58
CA VAL A 34 6.15 6.54 3.77
C VAL A 34 6.93 7.08 4.96
N HIS A 35 7.44 6.16 5.77
CA HIS A 35 8.22 6.47 6.95
C HIS A 35 9.68 6.78 6.57
N ALA A 36 10.32 7.70 7.30
CA ALA A 36 11.70 8.12 7.06
C ALA A 36 12.68 6.94 7.02
N PHE A 37 12.52 5.94 7.89
CA PHE A 37 13.35 4.73 7.86
C PHE A 37 13.24 3.93 6.57
N ALA A 38 12.03 3.77 6.02
CA ALA A 38 11.84 3.04 4.78
C ALA A 38 12.46 3.79 3.61
N VAL A 39 12.30 5.11 3.56
CA VAL A 39 12.87 5.97 2.53
C VAL A 39 14.40 6.01 2.59
N ASP A 40 14.99 6.24 3.76
CA ASP A 40 16.45 6.26 3.92
C ASP A 40 17.08 4.89 3.62
N ALA A 41 16.42 3.81 4.05
CA ALA A 41 16.85 2.46 3.72
C ALA A 41 16.75 2.16 2.22
N ALA A 42 15.70 2.63 1.54
CA ALA A 42 15.50 2.47 0.10
C ALA A 42 16.30 3.47 -0.75
N ALA A 43 16.96 4.45 -0.14
CA ALA A 43 17.56 5.57 -0.84
C ALA A 43 18.51 5.14 -1.97
N ASP A 44 18.18 5.59 -3.17
CA ASP A 44 18.98 5.53 -4.38
C ASP A 44 18.75 6.79 -5.23
N ASP A 45 19.33 6.83 -6.43
CA ASP A 45 19.22 7.97 -7.34
C ASP A 45 17.79 8.19 -7.90
N SER A 46 16.85 7.27 -7.66
CA SER A 46 15.46 7.39 -8.16
C SER A 46 14.56 8.24 -7.27
N ILE A 47 14.93 8.46 -6.00
CA ILE A 47 14.15 9.23 -5.02
C ILE A 47 14.99 10.26 -4.24
N PRO A 48 15.82 11.09 -4.91
CA PRO A 48 16.83 11.90 -4.24
C PRO A 48 16.24 12.90 -3.24
N GLU A 49 15.13 13.56 -3.56
CA GLU A 49 14.49 14.52 -2.65
C GLU A 49 13.92 13.83 -1.39
N ALA A 50 13.31 12.65 -1.57
CA ALA A 50 12.80 11.86 -0.45
C ALA A 50 13.94 11.34 0.43
N ALA A 51 15.03 10.84 -0.17
CA ALA A 51 16.21 10.40 0.55
C ALA A 51 16.82 11.53 1.39
N GLU A 52 16.98 12.73 0.82
CA GLU A 52 17.50 13.88 1.56
C GLU A 52 16.56 14.33 2.69
N TRP A 53 15.24 14.25 2.49
CA TRP A 53 14.29 14.47 3.57
C TRP A 53 14.47 13.46 4.71
N ALA A 54 14.53 12.16 4.38
CA ALA A 54 14.61 11.10 5.36
C ALA A 54 15.88 11.21 6.21
N LYS A 55 17.02 11.50 5.58
CA LYS A 55 18.29 11.78 6.29
C LYS A 55 18.15 12.93 7.29
N ARG A 56 17.51 14.05 6.89
CA ARG A 56 17.30 15.19 7.80
C ARG A 56 16.45 14.82 9.01
N VAL A 57 15.36 14.06 8.81
CA VAL A 57 14.48 13.59 9.89
C VAL A 57 15.24 12.66 10.84
N ILE A 58 16.00 11.70 10.30
CA ILE A 58 16.79 10.75 11.11
C ILE A 58 17.86 11.49 11.91
N ASN A 59 18.56 12.46 11.31
CA ASN A 59 19.56 13.26 12.00
C ASN A 59 18.94 14.13 13.10
N ALA A 60 17.79 14.75 12.84
CA ALA A 60 17.06 15.49 13.87
C ALA A 60 16.66 14.57 15.05
N GLY A 61 16.42 13.29 14.79
CA GLY A 61 16.21 12.30 15.84
C GLY A 61 17.48 11.97 16.64
N ALA A 62 18.63 11.89 16.00
CA ALA A 62 19.92 11.76 16.69
C ALA A 62 20.23 12.98 17.58
N ASP A 63 19.76 14.16 17.20
CA ASP A 63 19.87 15.40 17.97
C ASP A 63 18.79 15.54 19.08
N GLY A 64 17.89 14.55 19.22
CA GLY A 64 16.83 14.54 20.23
C GLY A 64 15.64 15.46 19.92
N VAL A 65 15.54 16.01 18.70
CA VAL A 65 14.45 16.91 18.27
C VAL A 65 13.19 16.11 17.87
N ILE A 66 13.39 14.88 17.38
CA ILE A 66 12.33 13.95 17.00
C ILE A 66 12.55 12.65 17.76
N ASP A 67 11.53 12.15 18.42
CA ASP A 67 11.61 10.81 19.00
C ASP A 67 11.37 9.77 17.90
N LEU A 68 12.45 9.13 17.45
CA LEU A 68 12.40 8.10 16.40
C LEU A 68 11.65 6.83 16.84
N ALA A 69 11.45 6.62 18.14
CA ALA A 69 10.73 5.49 18.72
C ALA A 69 9.26 5.82 19.03
N SER A 70 8.71 6.88 18.42
CA SER A 70 7.34 7.35 18.65
C SER A 70 6.47 7.27 17.39
N LYS A 71 5.20 7.69 17.52
CA LYS A 71 4.27 7.90 16.41
C LYS A 71 4.29 9.35 15.89
N ASP A 72 5.41 10.05 16.01
CA ASP A 72 5.54 11.44 15.56
C ASP A 72 5.27 11.56 14.05
N GLU A 73 4.30 12.40 13.68
CA GLU A 73 3.87 12.62 12.29
C GLU A 73 5.00 13.12 11.39
N ARG A 74 6.04 13.76 11.95
CA ARG A 74 7.21 14.23 11.20
C ARG A 74 8.09 13.09 10.66
N LEU A 75 7.91 11.87 11.19
CA LEU A 75 8.54 10.66 10.67
C LEU A 75 7.91 10.21 9.35
N TRP A 76 6.76 10.77 9.00
CA TRP A 76 6.00 10.45 7.81
C TRP A 76 6.04 11.58 6.79
N ARG A 77 5.96 11.21 5.53
CA ARG A 77 5.64 12.16 4.46
C ARG A 77 4.68 11.55 3.47
N LYS A 78 3.97 12.43 2.78
CA LYS A 78 3.29 12.07 1.54
C LYS A 78 4.33 11.68 0.48
N ALA A 79 4.05 10.61 -0.25
CA ALA A 79 4.85 10.11 -1.34
C ALA A 79 4.10 10.22 -2.68
N THR A 80 4.85 10.29 -3.75
CA THR A 80 4.33 10.01 -5.10
C THR A 80 4.27 8.50 -5.35
N GLU A 81 3.53 8.08 -6.38
CA GLU A 81 3.51 6.66 -6.79
C GLU A 81 4.89 6.16 -7.21
N ALA A 82 5.69 7.01 -7.84
CA ALA A 82 7.05 6.69 -8.23
C ALA A 82 7.93 6.43 -7.01
N GLU A 83 7.79 7.25 -5.97
CA GLU A 83 8.52 7.10 -4.71
C GLU A 83 8.08 5.85 -3.95
N LEU A 84 6.77 5.62 -3.81
CA LEU A 84 6.24 4.40 -3.20
C LEU A 84 6.76 3.16 -3.96
N ALA A 85 6.68 3.16 -5.28
CA ALA A 85 7.13 2.03 -6.09
C ALA A 85 8.66 1.83 -6.06
N ALA A 86 9.45 2.88 -5.81
CA ALA A 86 10.89 2.78 -5.61
C ALA A 86 11.21 2.17 -4.23
N VAL A 87 10.54 2.65 -3.17
CA VAL A 87 10.66 2.08 -1.82
C VAL A 87 10.32 0.60 -1.82
N LEU A 88 9.15 0.22 -2.32
CA LEU A 88 8.73 -1.18 -2.37
C LEU A 88 9.68 -2.02 -3.22
N ARG A 89 10.20 -1.47 -4.34
CA ARG A 89 11.16 -2.20 -5.18
C ARG A 89 12.47 -2.48 -4.45
N ALA A 90 12.94 -1.57 -3.62
CA ALA A 90 14.17 -1.76 -2.85
C ALA A 90 14.05 -2.93 -1.85
N PHE A 91 12.86 -3.21 -1.33
CA PHE A 91 12.60 -4.29 -0.37
C PHE A 91 12.13 -5.59 -1.04
N TRP A 92 11.25 -5.48 -2.03
CA TRP A 92 10.64 -6.64 -2.70
C TRP A 92 11.42 -7.13 -3.92
N GLY A 93 12.45 -6.38 -4.32
CA GLY A 93 13.40 -6.78 -5.34
C GLY A 93 14.44 -7.81 -4.84
N PRO A 94 15.40 -8.17 -5.71
CA PRO A 94 16.47 -9.11 -5.38
C PRO A 94 17.57 -8.49 -4.50
N ASP A 95 17.73 -7.16 -4.51
CA ASP A 95 18.71 -6.48 -3.67
C ASP A 95 18.32 -6.58 -2.18
N ARG A 96 19.33 -6.75 -1.32
CA ARG A 96 19.19 -6.88 0.13
C ARG A 96 19.81 -5.70 0.88
N ALA A 97 20.41 -4.74 0.19
CA ALA A 97 21.04 -3.58 0.82
C ALA A 97 20.05 -2.74 1.64
N ALA A 98 18.84 -2.51 1.11
CA ALA A 98 17.79 -1.79 1.82
C ALA A 98 17.34 -2.51 3.10
N ALA A 99 17.19 -3.84 3.03
CA ALA A 99 16.84 -4.66 4.20
C ALA A 99 17.88 -4.55 5.32
N SER A 100 19.18 -4.55 4.99
CA SER A 100 20.25 -4.35 5.97
C SER A 100 20.22 -2.96 6.61
N ARG A 101 19.99 -1.92 5.81
CA ARG A 101 19.87 -0.54 6.32
C ARG A 101 18.65 -0.35 7.23
N LEU A 102 17.49 -0.89 6.84
CA LEU A 102 16.28 -0.83 7.65
C LEU A 102 16.46 -1.55 8.99
N ARG A 103 17.10 -2.73 9.01
CA ARG A 103 17.43 -3.42 10.28
C ARG A 103 18.30 -2.56 11.20
N ALA A 104 19.24 -1.81 10.64
CA ALA A 104 20.08 -0.90 11.42
C ALA A 104 19.26 0.24 12.04
N HIS A 105 18.27 0.79 11.33
CA HIS A 105 17.36 1.81 11.87
C HIS A 105 16.47 1.25 12.97
N LEU A 106 15.84 0.10 12.75
CA LEU A 106 14.97 -0.54 13.73
C LEU A 106 15.72 -0.89 15.03
N SER A 107 16.99 -1.31 14.90
CA SER A 107 17.84 -1.60 16.07
C SER A 107 18.13 -0.36 16.91
N ARG A 108 18.09 0.86 16.34
CA ARG A 108 18.32 2.11 17.10
C ARG A 108 17.13 2.48 18.00
N ILE A 109 15.95 1.93 17.71
CA ILE A 109 14.72 2.18 18.46
C ILE A 109 14.23 0.92 19.17
N ASP A 110 15.13 -0.06 19.37
CA ASP A 110 14.88 -1.33 20.05
C ASP A 110 13.73 -2.19 19.47
N VAL A 111 13.39 -1.99 18.19
CA VAL A 111 12.38 -2.81 17.49
C VAL A 111 13.00 -4.11 17.01
N LYS A 112 12.48 -5.22 17.53
CA LYS A 112 12.87 -6.58 17.13
C LYS A 112 11.90 -7.10 16.08
N VAL A 113 12.45 -7.60 14.98
CA VAL A 113 11.66 -8.19 13.90
C VAL A 113 11.57 -9.69 14.16
N ASP A 114 10.35 -10.17 14.42
CA ASP A 114 10.10 -11.60 14.46
C ASP A 114 10.03 -12.15 13.04
N ALA A 115 11.10 -12.83 12.60
CA ALA A 115 11.12 -13.44 11.29
C ALA A 115 10.16 -14.64 11.16
N ALA A 116 9.64 -15.18 12.26
CA ALA A 116 8.64 -16.25 12.23
C ALA A 116 7.22 -15.72 12.02
N ALA A 117 6.97 -14.45 12.33
CA ALA A 117 5.68 -13.81 12.06
C ALA A 117 5.36 -13.85 10.57
N LEU A 118 4.09 -14.13 10.26
CA LEU A 118 3.59 -14.09 8.89
C LEU A 118 3.38 -12.62 8.48
N PRO A 119 3.80 -12.21 7.27
CA PRO A 119 3.50 -10.88 6.77
C PRO A 119 2.01 -10.77 6.44
N PHE A 120 1.46 -9.54 6.42
CA PHE A 120 0.08 -9.28 6.01
C PHE A 120 -0.99 -10.00 6.85
N ASP A 121 -0.69 -10.26 8.13
CA ASP A 121 -1.66 -10.84 9.07
C ASP A 121 -2.68 -9.78 9.49
N GLU A 122 -3.91 -9.90 8.99
CA GLU A 122 -5.03 -8.99 9.29
C GLU A 122 -5.25 -8.81 10.80
N GLY A 123 -5.04 -9.87 11.59
CA GLY A 123 -5.26 -9.82 13.04
C GLY A 123 -4.16 -9.09 13.82
N GLY A 124 -3.00 -8.86 13.19
CA GLY A 124 -1.83 -8.21 13.81
C GLY A 124 -1.57 -6.78 13.32
N GLU A 125 -2.40 -6.26 12.42
CA GLU A 125 -2.16 -4.98 11.73
C GLU A 125 -2.16 -3.78 12.70
N ASP A 126 -3.04 -3.80 13.71
CA ASP A 126 -3.13 -2.76 14.75
C ASP A 126 -1.87 -2.69 15.65
N ASP A 127 -1.12 -3.78 15.74
CA ASP A 127 0.08 -3.90 16.56
C ASP A 127 1.38 -3.55 15.80
N ILE A 128 1.29 -3.24 14.50
CA ILE A 128 2.46 -2.92 13.69
C ILE A 128 3.15 -1.65 14.21
N PHE A 129 4.43 -1.80 14.54
CA PHE A 129 5.29 -0.68 14.92
C PHE A 129 6.75 -0.83 14.47
N PRO A 130 7.35 0.22 13.89
CA PRO A 130 6.66 1.34 13.25
C PRO A 130 5.89 0.85 12.02
N VAL A 131 4.76 1.48 11.70
CA VAL A 131 4.23 1.38 10.33
C VAL A 131 5.26 2.08 9.43
N LEU A 132 5.63 1.46 8.31
CA LEU A 132 6.66 1.96 7.40
C LEU A 132 6.09 2.47 6.07
N VAL A 133 4.97 1.89 5.65
CA VAL A 133 4.17 2.35 4.50
C VAL A 133 2.70 2.20 4.85
N ASP A 134 1.94 3.24 4.54
CA ASP A 134 0.48 3.26 4.57
C ASP A 134 0.02 3.85 3.22
N ALA A 135 -0.78 3.13 2.46
CA ALA A 135 -1.05 3.47 1.07
C ALA A 135 -2.48 3.12 0.67
N GLY A 136 -3.27 4.16 0.37
CA GLY A 136 -4.65 4.06 -0.10
C GLY A 136 -4.93 4.86 -1.36
N TRP A 137 -5.88 4.38 -2.14
CA TRP A 137 -6.45 5.02 -3.32
C TRP A 137 -7.95 5.18 -3.15
N GLU A 138 -8.40 6.42 -3.22
CA GLU A 138 -9.80 6.77 -3.27
C GLU A 138 -10.26 6.73 -4.73
N LEU A 139 -11.35 6.02 -4.98
CA LEU A 139 -11.97 5.90 -6.29
C LEU A 139 -13.00 7.01 -6.50
N LEU A 140 -13.27 7.33 -7.77
CA LEU A 140 -14.34 8.25 -8.14
C LEU A 140 -15.66 7.73 -7.56
N PRO A 141 -16.44 8.60 -6.88
CA PRO A 141 -17.83 8.29 -6.54
C PRO A 141 -18.63 7.92 -7.80
N LEU A 142 -19.63 7.06 -7.64
CA LEU A 142 -20.54 6.65 -8.73
C LEU A 142 -21.19 7.86 -9.40
N ALA A 143 -21.53 8.89 -8.61
CA ALA A 143 -22.08 10.16 -9.10
C ALA A 143 -21.14 10.92 -10.07
N HIS A 144 -19.83 10.69 -9.96
CA HIS A 144 -18.82 11.34 -10.79
C HIS A 144 -18.40 10.50 -12.01
N LEU A 145 -19.02 9.34 -12.21
CA LEU A 145 -18.74 8.51 -13.38
C LEU A 145 -19.34 9.11 -14.65
N ASP A 146 -18.46 9.58 -15.53
CA ASP A 146 -18.79 9.92 -16.92
C ASP A 146 -19.32 8.72 -17.74
N LEU A 147 -20.50 8.87 -18.35
CA LEU A 147 -21.23 7.81 -19.07
C LEU A 147 -20.43 7.20 -20.25
N ASP A 148 -19.63 8.01 -20.95
CA ASP A 148 -18.89 7.56 -22.11
C ASP A 148 -17.54 6.95 -21.72
N ARG A 149 -16.82 7.61 -20.80
CA ARG A 149 -15.50 7.17 -20.35
C ARG A 149 -15.57 5.96 -19.43
N HIS A 150 -16.62 5.86 -18.60
CA HIS A 150 -16.77 4.84 -17.57
C HIS A 150 -17.88 3.83 -17.84
N ARG A 151 -18.36 3.76 -19.09
CA ARG A 151 -19.44 2.85 -19.53
C ARG A 151 -19.30 1.43 -19.00
N GLY A 152 -18.11 0.86 -19.00
CA GLY A 152 -17.88 -0.51 -18.54
C GLY A 152 -18.19 -0.71 -17.04
N ALA A 153 -17.86 0.25 -16.18
CA ALA A 153 -18.22 0.16 -14.75
C ALA A 153 -19.73 0.32 -14.57
N ILE A 154 -20.34 1.27 -15.28
CA ILE A 154 -21.79 1.52 -15.24
C ILE A 154 -22.57 0.27 -15.69
N GLN A 155 -22.11 -0.39 -16.75
CA GLN A 155 -22.71 -1.61 -17.28
C GLN A 155 -22.49 -2.86 -16.41
N ALA A 156 -21.63 -2.79 -15.38
CA ALA A 156 -21.44 -3.89 -14.44
C ALA A 156 -22.58 -4.00 -13.42
N PHE A 157 -23.40 -2.96 -13.28
CA PHE A 157 -24.54 -2.92 -12.38
C PHE A 157 -25.81 -3.41 -13.05
N ASP A 158 -26.63 -4.14 -12.30
CA ASP A 158 -28.00 -4.46 -12.69
C ASP A 158 -28.89 -3.19 -12.73
N ASP A 159 -28.72 -2.31 -11.74
CA ASP A 159 -29.34 -0.98 -11.67
C ASP A 159 -28.35 0.06 -11.13
N PHE A 160 -27.65 0.74 -12.05
CA PHE A 160 -26.65 1.76 -11.70
C PHE A 160 -27.26 2.98 -11.00
N GLU A 161 -28.49 3.35 -11.35
CA GLU A 161 -29.13 4.55 -10.81
C GLU A 161 -29.50 4.36 -9.34
N VAL A 162 -29.94 3.16 -8.97
CA VAL A 162 -30.17 2.79 -7.57
C VAL A 162 -28.85 2.79 -6.80
N ALA A 163 -27.81 2.13 -7.31
CA ALA A 163 -26.51 2.08 -6.63
C ALA A 163 -25.91 3.48 -6.42
N ARG A 164 -26.01 4.35 -7.44
CA ARG A 164 -25.59 5.74 -7.34
C ARG A 164 -26.37 6.50 -6.26
N PHE A 165 -27.71 6.38 -6.27
CA PHE A 165 -28.56 7.04 -5.29
C PHE A 165 -28.26 6.57 -3.86
N GLU A 166 -28.00 5.27 -3.67
CA GLU A 166 -27.62 4.69 -2.37
C GLU A 166 -26.29 5.27 -1.87
N GLU A 167 -25.27 5.36 -2.73
CA GLU A 167 -23.99 5.99 -2.38
C GLU A 167 -24.15 7.47 -2.01
N GLU A 168 -24.89 8.24 -2.83
CA GLU A 168 -25.13 9.67 -2.62
C GLU A 168 -25.96 9.97 -1.36
N SER A 169 -26.87 9.07 -1.00
CA SER A 169 -27.79 9.24 0.13
C SER A 169 -27.24 8.68 1.45
N ALA A 170 -26.08 8.03 1.44
CA ALA A 170 -25.51 7.40 2.61
C ALA A 170 -25.10 8.43 3.69
N ILE A 171 -25.36 8.09 4.95
CA ILE A 171 -24.96 8.86 6.12
C ILE A 171 -24.30 7.91 7.12
N PRO A 172 -22.97 8.01 7.37
CA PRO A 172 -22.02 8.94 6.74
C PRO A 172 -21.85 8.66 5.22
N PRO A 173 -21.28 9.62 4.45
CA PRO A 173 -20.99 9.41 3.04
C PRO A 173 -20.14 8.15 2.82
N LEU A 174 -20.55 7.31 1.86
CA LEU A 174 -19.77 6.15 1.46
C LEU A 174 -18.61 6.60 0.59
N VAL A 175 -17.41 6.14 0.91
CA VAL A 175 -16.20 6.36 0.12
C VAL A 175 -15.76 5.02 -0.46
N SER A 176 -15.43 5.01 -1.75
CA SER A 176 -14.87 3.83 -2.40
C SER A 176 -13.35 3.85 -2.29
N LEU A 177 -12.77 2.92 -1.52
CA LEU A 177 -11.35 2.86 -1.18
C LEU A 177 -10.73 1.51 -1.56
N HIS A 178 -9.48 1.57 -2.02
CA HIS A 178 -8.56 0.44 -2.04
C HIS A 178 -7.33 0.79 -1.22
N GLU A 179 -6.97 -0.04 -0.25
CA GLU A 179 -5.83 0.19 0.63
C GLU A 179 -4.91 -1.03 0.62
N LEU A 180 -3.61 -0.78 0.57
CA LEU A 180 -2.61 -1.81 0.87
C LEU A 180 -2.73 -2.20 2.34
N PRO A 181 -2.28 -3.40 2.73
CA PRO A 181 -2.10 -3.68 4.15
C PRO A 181 -1.01 -2.73 4.66
N LEU A 182 -1.11 -2.30 5.92
CA LEU A 182 -0.07 -1.56 6.59
C LEU A 182 1.23 -2.36 6.50
N LEU A 183 2.29 -1.75 5.97
CA LEU A 183 3.57 -2.43 5.82
C LEU A 183 4.47 -2.04 6.98
N GLY A 184 4.73 -3.00 7.86
CA GLY A 184 5.68 -2.87 8.95
C GLY A 184 7.04 -3.48 8.64
N PRO A 185 7.85 -3.72 9.69
CA PRO A 185 9.14 -4.37 9.54
C PRO A 185 9.06 -5.76 8.90
N VAL A 186 8.03 -6.57 9.21
CA VAL A 186 7.90 -7.94 8.70
C VAL A 186 7.59 -7.92 7.21
N GLU A 187 6.66 -7.07 6.78
CA GLU A 187 6.20 -6.92 5.39
C GLU A 187 7.30 -6.40 4.45
N LEU A 188 8.27 -5.63 4.97
CA LEU A 188 9.41 -5.16 4.19
C LEU A 188 10.64 -6.06 4.28
N LEU A 189 10.92 -6.70 5.43
CA LEU A 189 12.15 -7.46 5.65
C LEU A 189 12.03 -8.96 5.45
N ALA A 190 10.85 -9.53 5.64
CA ALA A 190 10.56 -10.94 5.48
C ALA A 190 9.22 -11.23 4.76
N PRO A 191 8.85 -10.53 3.67
CA PRO A 191 7.60 -10.83 2.97
C PRO A 191 7.61 -12.18 2.24
N PHE A 192 8.77 -12.61 1.71
CA PHE A 192 8.86 -13.76 0.79
C PHE A 192 9.46 -15.02 1.42
N GLY A 193 8.96 -16.18 1.00
CA GLY A 193 9.50 -17.49 1.31
C GLY A 193 10.62 -17.93 0.36
N PRO A 194 11.16 -19.15 0.54
CA PRO A 194 12.24 -19.69 -0.28
C PRO A 194 11.88 -19.85 -1.77
N ASP A 195 10.60 -19.95 -2.10
CA ASP A 195 10.06 -20.04 -3.46
C ASP A 195 9.93 -18.67 -4.16
N GLY A 196 10.28 -17.58 -3.46
CA GLY A 196 10.18 -16.22 -3.96
C GLY A 196 8.76 -15.65 -3.97
N ARG A 197 7.79 -16.33 -3.36
CA ARG A 197 6.41 -15.86 -3.18
C ARG A 197 6.18 -15.37 -1.77
N THR A 198 5.17 -14.53 -1.55
CA THR A 198 4.84 -14.07 -0.20
C THR A 198 4.52 -15.24 0.72
N ARG A 199 4.94 -15.16 1.99
CA ARG A 199 4.74 -16.22 2.98
C ARG A 199 3.29 -16.35 3.46
N ALA A 200 2.48 -15.35 3.16
CA ALA A 200 1.04 -15.31 3.39
C ALA A 200 0.35 -14.62 2.19
N PRO A 201 -0.98 -14.77 2.03
CA PRO A 201 -1.73 -14.02 1.05
C PRO A 201 -1.53 -12.51 1.20
N PHE A 202 -1.41 -11.80 0.08
CA PHE A 202 -1.44 -10.35 0.09
C PHE A 202 -2.90 -9.89 0.16
N VAL A 203 -3.28 -9.15 1.20
CA VAL A 203 -4.64 -8.66 1.41
C VAL A 203 -4.77 -7.24 0.88
N LEU A 204 -5.73 -6.98 0.00
CA LEU A 204 -6.14 -5.61 -0.36
C LEU A 204 -7.39 -5.27 0.44
N TRP A 205 -7.32 -4.21 1.22
CA TRP A 205 -8.46 -3.70 1.94
C TRP A 205 -9.36 -2.87 1.03
N GLN A 206 -10.68 -3.09 1.12
CA GLN A 206 -11.66 -2.41 0.29
C GLN A 206 -12.81 -1.82 1.12
N GLU A 207 -13.30 -0.66 0.72
CA GLU A 207 -14.51 -0.03 1.26
C GLU A 207 -15.32 0.58 0.11
N GLY A 208 -16.65 0.55 0.17
CA GLY A 208 -17.52 1.08 -0.87
C GLY A 208 -18.44 0.04 -1.51
N ASN A 209 -18.94 0.33 -2.71
CA ASN A 209 -19.87 -0.55 -3.42
C ASN A 209 -19.14 -1.77 -4.04
N GLU A 210 -19.55 -2.98 -3.63
CA GLU A 210 -18.89 -4.24 -4.01
C GLU A 210 -18.77 -4.43 -5.53
N THR A 211 -19.85 -4.19 -6.29
CA THR A 211 -19.85 -4.32 -7.76
C THR A 211 -18.84 -3.40 -8.42
N TYR A 212 -18.73 -2.17 -7.91
CA TYR A 212 -17.77 -1.19 -8.41
C TYR A 212 -16.33 -1.55 -8.07
N LEU A 213 -16.08 -1.95 -6.82
CA LEU A 213 -14.77 -2.38 -6.33
C LEU A 213 -14.26 -3.60 -7.11
N ASP A 214 -15.10 -4.62 -7.29
CA ASP A 214 -14.79 -5.82 -8.08
C ASP A 214 -14.49 -5.46 -9.55
N TYR A 215 -15.31 -4.60 -10.19
CA TYR A 215 -15.04 -4.16 -11.55
C TYR A 215 -13.68 -3.49 -11.69
N VAL A 216 -13.36 -2.56 -10.78
CA VAL A 216 -12.07 -1.85 -10.76
C VAL A 216 -10.92 -2.83 -10.51
N LEU A 217 -11.05 -3.70 -9.52
CA LEU A 217 -10.03 -4.67 -9.15
C LEU A 217 -9.73 -5.66 -10.28
N ARG A 218 -10.74 -6.16 -10.99
CA ARG A 218 -10.53 -7.01 -12.18
C ARG A 218 -9.72 -6.30 -13.25
N GLY A 219 -9.94 -5.00 -13.46
CA GLY A 219 -9.15 -4.17 -14.35
C GLY A 219 -7.68 -4.09 -13.93
N VAL A 220 -7.44 -3.86 -12.64
CA VAL A 220 -6.11 -3.82 -12.03
C VAL A 220 -5.40 -5.16 -12.18
N LEU A 221 -6.01 -6.27 -11.73
CA LEU A 221 -5.44 -7.62 -11.80
C LEU A 221 -5.02 -7.99 -13.22
N LYS A 222 -5.88 -7.68 -14.21
CA LYS A 222 -5.60 -7.90 -15.63
C LYS A 222 -4.36 -7.13 -16.10
N VAL A 223 -4.23 -5.85 -15.75
CA VAL A 223 -3.06 -5.02 -16.12
C VAL A 223 -1.79 -5.52 -15.45
N SER A 224 -1.91 -5.98 -14.20
CA SER A 224 -0.79 -6.52 -13.41
C SER A 224 -0.36 -7.93 -13.82
N LYS A 225 -1.16 -8.59 -14.68
CA LYS A 225 -1.01 -9.99 -15.10
C LYS A 225 -1.11 -10.96 -13.93
N ILE A 226 -1.92 -10.62 -12.93
CA ILE A 226 -2.25 -11.52 -11.83
C ILE A 226 -3.50 -12.29 -12.23
N THR A 227 -3.42 -13.61 -12.08
CA THR A 227 -4.58 -14.50 -12.15
C THR A 227 -4.89 -14.90 -10.73
N LEU A 228 -6.15 -14.79 -10.32
CA LEU A 228 -6.57 -15.33 -9.04
C LEU A 228 -6.55 -16.85 -9.20
N ASP A 229 -5.82 -17.51 -8.31
CA ASP A 229 -5.85 -18.97 -8.27
C ASP A 229 -7.24 -19.34 -7.70
N ASP A 230 -7.93 -20.31 -8.29
CA ASP A 230 -9.15 -20.87 -7.69
C ASP A 230 -8.73 -21.44 -6.32
N THR A 231 -9.13 -20.78 -5.24
CA THR A 231 -8.89 -21.23 -3.86
C THR A 231 -9.68 -22.47 -3.52
#